data_AF-A0A1X7SVZ2-F1
#
_entry.id   AF-A0A1X7SVZ2-F1
#
_cell.length_a   1.000
_cell.length_b   1.000
_cell.length_c   1.000
_cell.angle_alpha   90.00
_cell.angle_beta   90.00
_cell.angle_gamma   90.00
#
_symmetry.space_group_name_H-M   'P 1'
#
loop_
_entity.id
_entity.type
_entity.pdbx_description
1 polymer ?
#
loop_
_entity_poly.entity_id
_entity_poly.type
_entity_poly.pdbx_seq_one_letter_code
_entity_poly.pdbx_strand_id
1 'polypeptide(L)'
;DECHNTAPWFNTKYNEEVVSLEWEKSWKNLSLNPELHLPHPNKFIASEFELLAEDVPQTKYPVIIKETPHYKIWYKKDDVFDLPKASICVSFVTPNEFQLAPETVVDTVVGTIVG
;
A
#
# COMPACT_ATOMS: atom_id res chain seq x y z
N ASP A 1 0.30 37.64 -0.91
CA ASP A 1 -0.45 36.60 -1.63
C ASP A 1 -1.94 36.80 -1.44
N GLU A 2 -2.54 37.58 -2.34
CA GLU A 2 -4.00 37.79 -2.35
C GLU A 2 -4.59 37.08 -3.57
N CYS A 3 -5.61 36.26 -3.33
CA CYS A 3 -6.36 35.60 -4.39
C CYS A 3 -7.56 36.49 -4.77
N HIS A 4 -7.52 37.07 -5.97
CA HIS A 4 -8.52 38.05 -6.41
C HIS A 4 -9.75 37.42 -7.08
N ASN A 5 -9.67 36.14 -7.46
CA ASN A 5 -10.75 35.44 -8.13
C ASN A 5 -11.41 34.38 -7.24
N THR A 6 -12.64 34.00 -7.58
CA THR A 6 -13.42 33.00 -6.84
C THR A 6 -14.11 32.06 -7.82
N ALA A 7 -13.87 30.75 -7.68
CA ALA A 7 -14.49 29.74 -8.52
C ALA A 7 -16.01 29.67 -8.28
N PRO A 8 -16.85 29.64 -9.33
CA PRO A 8 -18.30 29.84 -9.21
C PRO A 8 -19.06 28.73 -8.47
N TRP A 9 -18.54 27.51 -8.47
CA TRP A 9 -19.24 26.35 -7.90
C TRP A 9 -18.76 25.98 -6.49
N PHE A 10 -17.51 26.29 -6.16
CA PHE A 10 -16.87 25.85 -4.92
C PHE A 10 -16.33 27.00 -4.05
N ASN A 11 -16.49 28.25 -4.50
CA ASN A 11 -15.95 29.43 -3.84
C ASN A 11 -14.45 29.38 -3.52
N THR A 12 -13.70 28.51 -4.20
CA THR A 12 -12.25 28.41 -4.07
C THR A 12 -11.62 29.71 -4.53
N LYS A 13 -10.79 30.30 -3.67
CA LYS A 13 -10.02 31.50 -3.98
C LYS A 13 -8.83 31.13 -4.86
N TYR A 14 -8.61 31.86 -5.95
CA TYR A 14 -7.47 31.64 -6.85
C TYR A 14 -6.94 32.97 -7.44
N ASN A 15 -5.74 32.92 -8.02
CA ASN A 15 -5.17 33.96 -8.86
C ASN A 15 -4.69 33.36 -10.17
N GLU A 16 -4.68 34.15 -11.24
CA GLU A 16 -4.13 33.76 -12.54
C GLU A 16 -3.08 34.80 -12.94
N GLU A 17 -1.91 34.32 -13.35
CA GLU A 17 -0.80 35.17 -13.76
C GLU A 17 -0.17 34.64 -15.04
N VAL A 18 0.30 35.56 -15.88
CA VAL A 18 1.06 35.20 -17.08
C VAL A 18 2.44 34.74 -16.65
N VAL A 19 2.85 33.57 -17.11
CA VAL A 19 4.20 33.05 -16.88
C VAL A 19 5.24 34.00 -17.48
N SER A 20 6.21 34.45 -16.68
CA SER A 20 7.26 35.35 -17.15
C SER A 20 8.17 34.68 -18.20
N LEU A 21 8.72 35.49 -19.11
CA LEU A 21 9.69 35.02 -20.11
C LEU A 21 10.98 34.46 -19.49
N GLU A 22 11.34 34.87 -18.27
CA GLU A 22 12.51 34.35 -17.55
C GLU A 22 12.30 32.87 -17.18
N TRP A 23 11.15 32.55 -16.58
CA TRP A 23 10.75 31.18 -16.26
C TRP A 23 10.66 30.32 -17.53
N GLU A 24 10.07 30.85 -18.61
CA GLU A 24 9.97 30.13 -19.88
C GLU A 24 11.35 29.78 -20.45
N LYS A 25 12.31 30.71 -20.40
CA LYS A 25 13.69 30.48 -20.83
C LYS A 25 14.42 29.46 -19.95
N SER A 26 14.17 29.48 -18.64
CA SER A 26 14.78 28.55 -17.68
C SER A 26 14.35 27.11 -17.97
N TRP A 27 13.05 26.86 -18.15
CA TRP A 27 12.53 25.51 -18.43
C TRP A 27 12.96 24.94 -19.78
N LYS A 28 13.20 25.79 -20.78
CA LYS A 28 13.70 25.36 -22.09
C LYS A 28 15.19 24.97 -22.09
N ASN A 29 15.95 25.35 -21.06
CA ASN A 29 17.40 25.14 -20.98
C ASN A 29 17.81 24.29 -19.78
N LEU A 30 17.03 23.26 -19.46
CA LEU A 30 17.33 22.34 -18.36
C LEU A 30 18.37 21.28 -18.78
N SER A 31 19.33 21.00 -17.91
CA SER A 31 20.23 19.85 -18.04
C SER A 31 19.51 18.56 -17.65
N LEU A 32 19.90 17.44 -18.26
CA LEU A 32 19.38 16.13 -17.90
C LEU A 32 19.74 15.80 -16.44
N ASN A 33 18.75 15.45 -15.63
CA ASN A 33 18.97 14.96 -14.28
C ASN A 33 19.14 13.43 -14.30
N PRO A 34 20.32 12.87 -13.96
CA PRO A 34 20.54 11.43 -14.01
C PRO A 34 19.68 10.63 -13.00
N GLU A 35 19.18 11.28 -11.95
CA GLU A 35 18.27 10.65 -10.98
C GLU A 35 16.85 10.45 -11.55
N LEU A 36 16.50 11.17 -12.62
CA LEU A 36 15.23 11.01 -13.33
C LEU A 36 15.39 9.98 -14.43
N HIS A 37 15.16 8.72 -14.09
CA HIS A 37 15.17 7.61 -15.03
C HIS A 37 13.80 6.95 -15.12
N LEU A 38 13.57 6.21 -16.20
CA LEU A 38 12.38 5.36 -16.31
C LEU A 38 12.44 4.28 -15.22
N PRO A 39 11.29 3.88 -14.65
CA PRO A 39 11.28 2.78 -13.71
C PRO A 39 11.79 1.51 -14.38
N HIS A 40 12.44 0.66 -13.58
CA HIS A 40 12.79 -0.68 -14.01
C HIS A 40 11.51 -1.48 -14.33
N PRO A 41 11.58 -2.50 -15.19
CA PRO A 41 10.45 -3.40 -15.42
C PRO A 41 9.85 -3.91 -14.11
N ASN A 42 8.53 -3.83 -13.98
CA ASN A 42 7.83 -4.22 -12.76
C ASN A 42 7.89 -5.74 -12.58
N LYS A 43 8.72 -6.20 -11.64
CA LYS A 43 8.89 -7.64 -11.30
C LYS A 43 7.73 -8.23 -10.51
N PHE A 44 6.77 -7.41 -10.08
CA PHE A 44 5.61 -7.83 -9.28
C PHE A 44 4.34 -8.00 -10.12
N ILE A 45 4.45 -7.99 -11.46
CA ILE A 45 3.35 -8.41 -12.33
C ILE A 45 3.23 -9.93 -12.19
N ALA A 46 2.10 -10.39 -11.65
CA ALA A 46 1.84 -11.80 -11.46
C ALA A 46 1.59 -12.51 -12.80
N SER A 47 2.10 -13.73 -12.94
CA SER A 47 2.02 -14.53 -14.18
C SER A 47 1.36 -15.90 -14.00
N GLU A 48 1.15 -16.34 -12.76
CA GLU A 48 0.75 -17.72 -12.42
C GLU A 48 -0.54 -17.71 -11.60
N PHE A 49 -1.67 -17.85 -12.29
CA PHE A 49 -3.01 -17.75 -11.71
C PHE A 49 -3.63 -19.11 -11.37
N GLU A 50 -2.85 -20.19 -11.39
CA GLU A 50 -3.33 -21.55 -11.14
C GLU A 50 -3.68 -21.74 -9.66
N LEU A 51 -4.87 -22.28 -9.38
CA LEU A 51 -5.29 -22.60 -8.02
C LEU A 51 -4.60 -23.87 -7.53
N LEU A 52 -4.06 -23.82 -6.31
CA LEU A 52 -3.43 -24.97 -5.68
C LEU A 52 -4.47 -26.04 -5.31
N ALA A 53 -4.24 -27.27 -5.74
CA ALA A 53 -5.08 -28.43 -5.41
C ALA A 53 -5.24 -28.60 -3.88
N GLU A 54 -6.38 -29.14 -3.43
CA GLU A 54 -6.61 -29.43 -2.02
C GLU A 54 -5.58 -30.39 -1.44
N ASP A 55 -4.80 -29.88 -0.50
CA ASP A 55 -3.68 -30.55 0.16
C ASP A 55 -3.92 -30.74 1.67
N VAL A 56 -4.94 -30.08 2.22
CA VAL A 56 -5.33 -30.12 3.63
C VAL A 56 -6.85 -30.15 3.75
N PRO A 57 -7.43 -30.85 4.76
CA PRO A 57 -8.87 -30.84 4.98
C PRO A 57 -9.38 -29.42 5.18
N GLN A 58 -10.49 -29.07 4.52
CA GLN A 58 -11.13 -27.77 4.70
C GLN A 58 -11.58 -27.56 6.14
N THR A 59 -11.27 -26.39 6.70
CA THR A 59 -11.67 -26.01 8.05
C THR A 59 -12.59 -24.79 7.98
N LYS A 60 -13.69 -24.82 8.75
CA LYS A 60 -14.63 -23.70 8.83
C LYS A 60 -13.98 -22.39 9.30
N TYR A 61 -12.96 -22.49 10.16
CA TYR A 61 -12.22 -21.36 10.73
C TYR A 61 -10.71 -21.57 10.61
N PRO A 62 -9.89 -20.50 10.70
CA PRO A 62 -8.44 -20.63 10.76
C PRO A 62 -7.99 -21.51 11.91
N VAL A 63 -7.00 -22.36 11.63
CA VAL A 63 -6.39 -23.28 12.60
C VAL A 63 -4.95 -22.89 12.86
N ILE A 64 -4.46 -23.17 14.06
CA ILE A 64 -3.05 -22.99 14.40
C ILE A 64 -2.27 -24.13 13.75
N ILE A 65 -1.40 -23.80 12.80
CA ILE A 65 -0.52 -24.78 12.15
C ILE A 65 0.87 -24.81 12.79
N LYS A 66 1.22 -23.75 13.53
CA LYS A 66 2.49 -23.69 14.27
C LYS A 66 2.37 -22.74 15.46
N GLU A 67 2.83 -23.21 16.60
CA GLU A 67 2.91 -22.41 17.83
C GLU A 67 4.25 -22.66 18.51
N THR A 68 4.92 -21.57 18.85
CA THR A 68 6.18 -21.55 19.60
C THR A 68 6.09 -20.47 20.67
N PRO A 69 7.01 -20.41 21.64
CA PRO A 69 7.07 -19.31 22.60
C PRO A 69 7.24 -17.92 21.96
N HIS A 70 7.67 -17.84 20.70
CA HIS A 70 7.97 -16.59 20.01
C HIS A 70 6.90 -16.16 19.00
N TYR A 71 6.11 -17.09 18.46
CA TYR A 71 5.12 -16.78 17.43
C TYR A 71 4.03 -17.85 17.31
N LYS A 72 2.91 -17.43 16.72
CA LYS A 72 1.76 -18.27 16.41
C LYS A 72 1.33 -18.03 14.97
N ILE A 73 1.18 -19.11 14.19
CA ILE A 73 0.75 -19.06 12.79
C ILE A 73 -0.64 -19.68 12.69
N TRP A 74 -1.58 -18.87 12.22
CA TRP A 74 -2.93 -19.29 11.86
C TRP A 74 -3.03 -19.43 10.35
N TYR A 75 -3.67 -20.49 9.88
CA TYR A 75 -3.86 -20.76 8.46
C TYR A 75 -5.28 -21.24 8.18
N LYS A 76 -5.82 -20.78 7.05
CA LYS A 76 -7.06 -21.26 6.43
C LYS A 76 -6.88 -21.15 4.93
N LYS A 77 -7.13 -22.25 4.20
CA LYS A 77 -7.24 -22.22 2.74
C LYS A 77 -8.55 -21.55 2.34
N ASP A 78 -8.54 -20.74 1.29
CA ASP A 78 -9.78 -20.20 0.74
C ASP A 78 -10.65 -21.34 0.20
N ASP A 79 -11.94 -21.31 0.53
CA ASP A 79 -12.96 -22.28 0.17
C ASP A 79 -14.24 -21.59 -0.35
N VAL A 80 -14.19 -20.26 -0.58
CA VAL A 80 -15.34 -19.45 -0.96
C VAL A 80 -15.14 -18.75 -2.31
N PHE A 81 -13.96 -18.16 -2.56
CA PHE A 81 -13.79 -17.24 -3.68
C PHE A 81 -13.02 -17.83 -4.87
N ASP A 82 -12.22 -18.88 -4.65
CA ASP A 82 -11.42 -19.56 -5.69
C ASP A 82 -10.61 -18.57 -6.53
N LEU A 83 -10.03 -17.57 -5.86
CA LEU A 83 -9.16 -16.58 -6.48
C LEU A 83 -7.70 -16.92 -6.20
N PRO A 84 -6.78 -16.63 -7.14
CA PRO A 84 -5.33 -16.71 -6.91
C PRO A 84 -4.89 -15.52 -6.03
N LYS A 85 -5.48 -15.40 -4.85
CA LYS A 85 -5.26 -14.33 -3.89
C LYS A 85 -5.07 -14.89 -2.51
N ALA A 86 -4.12 -14.32 -1.78
CA ALA A 86 -3.89 -14.64 -0.38
C ALA A 86 -3.86 -13.36 0.43
N SER A 87 -4.42 -13.42 1.64
CA SER A 87 -4.31 -12.36 2.64
C SER A 87 -3.32 -12.80 3.71
N ILE A 88 -2.30 -12.00 3.93
CA ILE A 88 -1.29 -12.21 4.97
C ILE A 88 -1.45 -11.07 5.98
N CYS A 89 -1.67 -11.44 7.23
CA CYS A 89 -1.75 -10.52 8.36
C CYS A 89 -0.65 -10.88 9.35
N VAL A 90 0.21 -9.91 9.67
CA VAL A 90 1.29 -10.07 10.65
C VAL A 90 1.07 -9.07 11.77
N SER A 91 1.10 -9.55 13.01
CA SER A 91 1.00 -8.75 14.22
C SER A 91 2.21 -9.04 15.11
N PHE A 92 2.89 -7.98 15.51
CA PHE A 92 4.00 -8.02 16.45
C PHE A 92 3.49 -7.61 17.83
N VAL A 93 3.81 -8.41 18.85
CA VAL A 93 3.45 -8.13 20.24
C VAL A 93 4.72 -7.86 21.03
N THR A 94 4.81 -6.67 21.63
CA THR A 94 5.94 -6.27 22.47
C THR A 94 5.49 -6.04 23.93
N PRO A 95 6.30 -6.41 24.94
CA PRO A 95 5.88 -6.33 26.35
C PRO A 95 5.52 -4.92 26.86
N ASN A 96 5.93 -3.85 26.18
CA ASN A 96 5.81 -2.47 26.67
C ASN A 96 4.52 -1.74 26.22
N GLU A 97 3.58 -2.44 25.58
CA GLU A 97 2.37 -1.84 25.00
C GLU A 97 1.37 -1.24 26.01
N PHE A 98 1.47 -1.59 27.29
CA PHE A 98 0.50 -1.17 28.30
C PHE A 98 0.86 0.11 29.09
N GLN A 99 1.99 0.77 28.81
CA GLN A 99 2.42 1.95 29.58
C GLN A 99 2.18 3.31 28.90
N LEU A 100 1.80 3.38 27.63
CA LEU A 100 1.66 4.64 26.90
C LEU A 100 0.36 4.70 26.07
N ALA A 101 -0.65 5.37 26.63
CA ALA A 101 -1.89 5.88 26.00
C ALA A 101 -2.82 4.86 25.29
N PRO A 102 -4.14 5.14 25.15
CA PRO A 102 -5.09 4.26 24.45
C PRO A 102 -4.88 4.17 22.92
N GLU A 103 -3.86 4.84 22.38
CA GLU A 103 -3.45 4.77 20.98
C GLU A 103 -2.30 3.78 20.79
N THR A 104 -2.44 2.57 21.33
CA THR A 104 -1.49 1.50 21.06
C THR A 104 -1.56 1.14 19.58
N VAL A 105 -0.53 1.53 18.84
CA VAL A 105 -0.36 1.21 17.42
C VAL A 105 -0.12 -0.30 17.30
N VAL A 106 -1.18 -1.06 17.03
CA VAL A 106 -1.02 -2.41 16.50
C VAL A 106 -0.56 -2.24 15.06
N ASP A 107 0.75 -2.32 14.82
CA ASP A 107 1.30 -2.33 13.46
C ASP A 107 0.89 -3.65 12.79
N THR A 108 -0.32 -3.62 12.22
CA THR A 108 -0.89 -4.71 11.45
C THR A 108 -0.57 -4.45 10.00
N VAL A 109 0.42 -5.15 9.46
CA VAL A 109 0.65 -5.15 8.02
C VAL A 109 -0.31 -6.15 7.41
N VAL A 110 -1.32 -5.62 6.71
CA VAL A 110 -2.21 -6.41 5.86
C VAL A 110 -1.68 -6.35 4.44
N GLY A 111 -1.15 -7.46 3.96
CA GLY A 111 -0.73 -7.63 2.58
C GLY A 111 -1.71 -8.52 1.83
N THR A 112 -2.27 -8.04 0.73
CA THR A 112 -2.95 -8.90 -0.25
C THR A 112 -1.97 -9.22 -1.35
N ILE A 113 -1.62 -10.49 -1.49
CA ILE A 113 -0.86 -10.98 -2.64
C ILE A 113 -1.87 -11.43 -3.68
N VAL A 114 -1.73 -10.95 -4.91
CA VAL A 114 -2.39 -11.49 -6.09
C VAL A 114 -1.33 -12.30 -6.83
N GLY A 115 -1.52 -13.62 -6.88
CA GLY A 115 -0.76 -14.53 -7.74
C GLY A 115 -1.36 -14.55 -9.14
#